data_AF-A0A8X8DL86-F1
#
_entry.id   AF-A0A8X8DL86-F1
#
_cell.length_a   1.000
_cell.length_b   1.000
_cell.length_c   1.000
_cell.angle_alpha   90.00
_cell.angle_beta   90.00
_cell.angle_gamma   90.00
#
_symmetry.space_group_name_H-M   'P 1'
#
loop_
_entity.id
_entity.type
_entity.pdbx_description
1 polymer ?
#
loop_
_entity_poly.entity_id
_entity_poly.type
_entity_poly.pdbx_seq_one_letter_code
_entity_poly.pdbx_strand_id
1 'polypeptide(L)'
;MERLKTDMVEIGEGQKRIREGQREIRQKFEEIESECRSLKEETMNIAKQSDYNQIRINLMFSILKAREDNNFAHADHLTGLLREEMEKQEQGKPGLVG
;
A
#
# COMPACT_ATOMS: atom_id res chain seq x y z
N MET A 1 54.07 -23.94 16.61
CA MET A 1 54.11 -22.97 15.50
C MET A 1 53.21 -23.40 14.35
N GLU A 2 53.39 -24.60 13.79
CA GLU A 2 52.54 -25.17 12.71
C GLU A 2 51.03 -25.11 13.02
N ARG A 3 50.58 -25.69 14.16
CA ARG A 3 49.16 -25.69 14.55
C ARG A 3 48.54 -24.29 14.62
N LEU A 4 49.26 -23.34 15.23
CA LEU A 4 48.79 -21.95 15.33
C LEU A 4 48.59 -21.30 13.95
N LYS A 5 49.47 -21.60 12.97
CA LYS A 5 49.30 -21.10 11.60
C LYS A 5 48.06 -21.70 10.93
N THR A 6 47.83 -23.00 11.10
CA THR A 6 46.64 -23.68 10.57
C THR A 6 45.36 -23.08 11.17
N ASP A 7 45.31 -22.93 12.50
CA ASP A 7 44.16 -22.35 13.20
C ASP A 7 43.88 -20.92 12.72
N MET A 8 44.92 -20.10 12.52
CA MET A 8 44.77 -18.74 12.00
C MET A 8 44.19 -18.69 10.58
N VAL A 9 44.56 -19.63 9.70
CA VAL A 9 44.00 -19.74 8.35
C VAL A 9 42.53 -20.12 8.41
N GLU A 10 42.18 -21.13 9.20
CA GLU A 10 40.79 -21.57 9.37
C GLU A 10 39.89 -20.47 9.96
N ILE A 11 40.38 -19.72 10.95
CA ILE A 11 39.70 -18.55 11.49
C ILE A 11 39.51 -17.48 10.42
N GLY A 12 40.53 -17.21 9.60
CA GLY A 12 40.46 -16.24 8.51
C GLY A 12 39.40 -16.59 7.48
N GLU A 13 39.33 -17.87 7.08
CA GLU A 13 38.28 -18.36 6.17
C GLU A 13 36.88 -18.31 6.82
N GLY A 14 36.79 -18.66 8.10
CA GLY A 14 35.55 -18.54 8.87
C GLY A 14 35.04 -17.10 8.92
N GLN A 15 35.92 -16.13 9.17
CA GLN A 15 35.59 -14.71 9.16
C GLN A 15 35.15 -14.24 7.77
N LYS A 16 35.77 -14.73 6.69
CA LYS A 16 35.36 -14.41 5.33
C LYS A 16 33.93 -14.88 5.05
N ARG A 17 33.62 -16.15 5.38
CA ARG A 17 32.26 -16.71 5.24
C ARG A 17 31.23 -15.93 6.05
N ILE A 18 31.56 -15.52 7.28
CA ILE A 18 30.67 -14.71 8.11
C ILE A 18 30.38 -13.36 7.45
N ARG A 19 31.40 -12.67 6.93
CA ARG A 19 31.23 -11.37 6.26
C ARG A 19 30.38 -11.48 5.00
N GLU A 20 30.58 -12.52 4.20
CA GLU A 20 29.76 -12.79 3.01
C GLU A 20 28.31 -13.05 3.40
N GLY A 21 28.06 -13.94 4.37
CA GLY A 21 26.71 -14.20 4.88
C GLY A 21 26.02 -12.95 5.45
N GLN A 22 26.75 -12.11 6.19
CA GLN A 22 26.21 -10.83 6.68
C GLN A 22 25.83 -9.88 5.55
N ARG A 23 26.62 -9.84 4.47
CA ARG A 23 26.32 -9.02 3.30
C ARG A 23 25.05 -9.48 2.59
N GLU A 24 24.90 -10.79 2.39
CA GLU A 24 23.70 -11.36 1.77
C GLU A 24 22.45 -11.11 2.62
N ILE A 25 22.54 -11.31 3.94
CA ILE A 25 21.42 -11.05 4.85
C ILE A 25 21.03 -9.58 4.77
N ARG A 26 22.00 -8.66 4.81
CA ARG A 26 21.73 -7.22 4.71
C ARG A 26 21.01 -6.87 3.41
N GLN A 27 21.46 -7.40 2.27
CA GLN A 27 20.80 -7.15 1.00
C GLN A 27 19.34 -7.62 1.00
N LYS A 28 19.07 -8.82 1.53
CA LYS A 28 17.70 -9.34 1.66
C LYS A 28 16.82 -8.46 2.54
N PHE A 29 17.37 -7.94 3.64
CA PHE A 29 16.63 -6.99 4.49
C PHE A 29 16.32 -5.68 3.77
N GLU A 30 17.27 -5.14 3.01
CA GLU A 30 17.06 -3.92 2.22
C GLU A 30 15.96 -4.12 1.15
N GLU A 31 15.92 -5.29 0.50
CA GLU A 31 14.86 -5.68 -0.44
C GLU A 31 13.49 -5.78 0.27
N ILE A 32 13.41 -6.50 1.40
CA ILE A 32 12.18 -6.63 2.20
C ILE A 32 11.66 -5.26 2.66
N GLU A 33 12.55 -4.39 3.13
CA GLU A 33 12.16 -3.04 3.56
C GLU A 33 11.61 -2.21 2.39
N SER A 34 12.16 -2.39 1.19
CA SER A 34 11.63 -1.74 -0.01
C SER A 34 10.24 -2.22 -0.35
N GLU A 35 10.02 -3.53 -0.36
CA GLU A 35 8.69 -4.12 -0.60
C GLU A 35 7.67 -3.69 0.46
N CYS A 36 8.08 -3.64 1.74
CA CYS A 36 7.23 -3.18 2.83
C CYS A 36 6.78 -1.72 2.65
N ARG A 37 7.67 -0.84 2.14
CA ARG A 37 7.32 0.56 1.83
C ARG A 37 6.29 0.63 0.71
N SER A 38 6.51 -0.10 -0.39
CA SER A 38 5.56 -0.16 -1.50
C SER A 38 4.20 -0.70 -1.06
N LEU A 39 4.18 -1.81 -0.32
CA LEU A 39 2.94 -2.42 0.18
C LEU A 39 2.18 -1.47 1.11
N LYS A 40 2.88 -0.71 1.95
CA LYS A 40 2.26 0.31 2.80
C LYS A 40 1.61 1.42 1.99
N GLU A 41 2.27 1.91 0.95
CA GLU A 41 1.73 2.94 0.06
C GLU A 41 0.50 2.44 -0.70
N GLU A 42 0.56 1.24 -1.28
CA GLU A 42 -0.58 0.60 -1.93
C GLU A 42 -1.77 0.42 -0.97
N THR A 43 -1.50 -0.06 0.26
CA THR A 43 -2.53 -0.23 1.28
C THR A 43 -3.18 1.10 1.66
N MET A 44 -2.39 2.17 1.82
CA MET A 44 -2.92 3.50 2.11
C MET A 44 -3.77 4.04 0.97
N ASN A 45 -3.38 3.79 -0.28
CA ASN A 45 -4.17 4.15 -1.45
C ASN A 45 -5.50 3.38 -1.48
N ILE A 46 -5.48 2.06 -1.25
CA ILE A 46 -6.70 1.23 -1.17
C ILE A 46 -7.63 1.70 -0.04
N ALA A 47 -7.08 2.00 1.14
CA ALA A 47 -7.86 2.52 2.26
C ALA A 47 -8.56 3.83 1.89
N LYS A 48 -7.81 4.78 1.32
CA LYS A 48 -8.36 6.06 0.85
C LYS A 48 -9.48 5.86 -0.20
N GLN A 49 -9.27 4.96 -1.15
CA GLN A 49 -10.30 4.61 -2.15
C GLN A 49 -11.53 3.97 -1.51
N SER A 50 -11.34 3.17 -0.47
CA SER A 50 -12.42 2.51 0.27
C SER A 50 -13.28 3.53 1.01
N ASP A 51 -12.67 4.56 1.60
CA ASP A 51 -13.40 5.66 2.26
C ASP A 51 -14.30 6.41 1.25
N TYR A 52 -13.77 6.74 0.06
CA TYR A 52 -14.58 7.36 -1.00
C TYR A 52 -15.71 6.45 -1.50
N ASN A 53 -15.44 5.14 -1.65
CA ASN A 53 -16.47 4.17 -1.99
C ASN A 53 -17.58 4.15 -0.94
N GLN A 54 -17.24 4.20 0.34
CA GLN A 54 -18.22 4.19 1.42
C GLN A 54 -19.12 5.44 1.37
N ILE A 55 -18.54 6.62 1.13
CA ILE A 55 -19.31 7.86 0.93
C ILE A 55 -20.30 7.71 -0.23
N ARG A 56 -19.83 7.19 -1.38
CA ARG A 56 -20.69 6.97 -2.55
C ARG A 56 -21.82 5.99 -2.28
N ILE A 57 -21.52 4.87 -1.63
CA ILE A 57 -22.53 3.87 -1.25
C ILE A 57 -23.59 4.52 -0.34
N ASN A 58 -23.16 5.30 0.66
CA ASN A 58 -24.08 6.00 1.57
C ASN A 58 -24.98 7.00 0.84
N LEU A 59 -24.43 7.73 -0.14
CA LEU A 59 -25.21 8.63 -1.00
C LEU A 59 -26.22 7.85 -1.86
N MET A 60 -25.79 6.76 -2.49
CA MET A 60 -26.68 5.88 -3.27
C MET A 60 -27.83 5.33 -2.43
N PHE A 61 -27.56 4.87 -1.22
CA PHE A 61 -28.60 4.43 -0.28
C PHE A 61 -29.56 5.57 0.10
N SER A 62 -29.03 6.76 0.38
CA SER A 62 -29.85 7.93 0.72
C SER A 62 -30.76 8.35 -0.46
N ILE A 63 -30.28 8.24 -1.70
CA ILE A 63 -31.08 8.50 -2.91
C ILE A 63 -32.23 7.50 -3.01
N LEU A 64 -31.96 6.21 -2.78
CA LEU A 64 -33.00 5.18 -2.82
C LEU A 64 -34.09 5.45 -1.77
N LYS A 65 -33.71 5.80 -0.53
CA LYS A 65 -34.65 6.17 0.52
C LYS A 65 -35.48 7.41 0.14
N ALA A 66 -34.84 8.46 -0.35
CA ALA A 66 -35.54 9.67 -0.76
C ALA A 66 -36.56 9.39 -1.87
N ARG A 67 -36.27 8.47 -2.79
CA ARG A 67 -37.20 8.02 -3.83
C ARG A 67 -38.34 7.18 -3.26
N GLU A 68 -38.06 6.28 -2.33
CA GLU A 68 -39.07 5.50 -1.60
C GLU A 68 -40.07 6.42 -0.87
N ASP A 69 -39.56 7.49 -0.26
CA ASP A 69 -40.35 8.51 0.43
C ASP A 69 -41.04 9.52 -0.52
N ASN A 70 -40.96 9.32 -1.84
CA ASN A 70 -41.44 10.25 -2.88
C ASN A 70 -40.85 11.68 -2.80
N ASN A 71 -39.72 11.85 -2.11
CA ASN A 71 -39.01 13.12 -2.01
C ASN A 71 -38.01 13.28 -3.16
N PHE A 72 -38.53 13.52 -4.36
CA PHE A 72 -37.72 13.61 -5.58
C PHE A 72 -36.77 14.81 -5.59
N ALA A 73 -37.14 15.94 -4.97
CA ALA A 73 -36.26 17.09 -4.85
C ALA A 73 -35.00 16.77 -4.03
N HIS A 74 -35.16 16.04 -2.93
CA HIS A 74 -34.01 15.59 -2.14
C HIS A 74 -33.19 14.52 -2.86
N ALA A 75 -33.84 13.58 -3.55
CA ALA A 75 -33.16 12.58 -4.36
C ALA A 75 -32.31 13.20 -5.49
N ASP A 76 -32.81 14.26 -6.13
CA ASP A 76 -32.08 14.99 -7.17
C ASP A 76 -30.86 15.73 -6.60
N HIS A 77 -31.03 16.40 -5.46
CA HIS A 77 -29.91 17.03 -4.75
C HIS A 77 -28.81 16.03 -4.39
N LEU A 78 -29.17 14.88 -3.79
CA LEU A 78 -28.21 13.82 -3.45
C LEU A 78 -27.54 13.22 -4.70
N THR A 79 -28.25 13.15 -5.82
CA THR A 79 -27.68 12.70 -7.11
C THR A 79 -26.63 13.69 -7.62
N GLY A 80 -26.86 15.00 -7.44
CA GLY A 80 -25.86 16.03 -7.70
C GLY A 80 -24.60 15.84 -6.85
N LEU A 81 -24.76 15.66 -5.54
CA LEU A 81 -23.63 15.41 -4.62
C LEU A 81 -22.85 14.15 -4.99
N LEU A 82 -23.53 13.06 -5.37
CA LEU A 82 -22.87 11.83 -5.83
C LEU A 82 -22.02 12.06 -7.07
N ARG A 83 -22.50 12.89 -8.01
CA ARG A 83 -21.74 13.24 -9.22
C ARG A 83 -20.47 14.02 -8.87
N GLU A 84 -20.57 15.03 -8.01
CA GLU A 84 -19.42 15.80 -7.54
C GLU A 84 -18.39 14.90 -6.84
N GLU A 85 -18.83 13.97 -5.99
CA GLU A 85 -17.94 13.02 -5.32
C GLU A 85 -17.25 12.03 -6.28
N MET A 86 -17.91 11.66 -7.38
CA MET A 86 -17.29 10.84 -8.43
C MET A 86 -16.21 11.63 -9.20
N GLU A 87 -16.47 12.90 -9.49
CA GLU A 87 -15.53 13.78 -10.22
C GLU A 87 -14.27 14.09 -9.41
N LYS A 88 -14.39 14.27 -8.08
CA LYS A 88 -13.24 14.52 -7.18
C LYS A 88 -12.21 13.38 -7.21
N GLN A 89 -12.62 12.15 -7.48
CA GLN A 89 -11.71 11.00 -7.51
C GLN A 89 -10.99 10.83 -8.84
N GLU A 90 -11.61 11.19 -9.97
CA GLU A 90 -10.97 11.06 -11.29
C GLU A 90 -9.75 11.97 -11.44
N GLN A 91 -9.76 13.12 -10.78
CA GLN A 91 -8.62 14.07 -10.78
C GLN A 91 -7.47 13.63 -9.86
N GLY A 92 -7.69 12.64 -8.99
CA GLY A 92 -6.73 12.14 -8.00
C GLY A 92 -6.07 10.81 -8.35
N LYS A 93 -6.27 10.27 -9.56
CA LYS A 93 -5.60 9.04 -10.01
C LYS A 93 -4.15 9.35 -10.40
N PRO A 94 -3.12 8.94 -9.63
CA PRO A 94 -1.80 8.77 -10.23
C PRO A 94 -1.96 7.73 -11.34
N GLY A 95 -1.44 8.03 -12.53
CA GLY A 95 -1.48 7.10 -13.65
C GLY A 95 -0.97 5.74 -13.20
N LEU A 96 -1.80 4.71 -13.34
CA LEU A 96 -1.34 3.32 -13.31
C LEU A 96 -0.41 3.17 -14.51
N VAL A 97 0.88 3.42 -14.30
CA VAL A 97 1.93 3.02 -15.23
C VAL A 97 2.11 1.52 -15.00
N GLY A 98 1.39 0.74 -15.80
CA GLY A 98 1.75 -0.64 -16.10
C GLY A 98 2.81 -0.70 -17.18
#